data_AF-A0A382EST7-F1
#
_entry.id   AF-A0A382EST7-F1
#
_cell.length_a   1.000
_cell.length_b   1.000
_cell.length_c   1.000
_cell.angle_alpha   90.00
_cell.angle_beta   90.00
_cell.angle_gamma   90.00
#
_symmetry.space_group_name_H-M   'P 1'
#
loop_
_entity.id
_entity.type
_entity.pdbx_description
1 polymer ?
#
loop_
_entity_poly.entity_id
_entity_poly.type
_entity_poly.pdbx_seq_one_letter_code
_entity_poly.pdbx_strand_id
1 'polypeptide(L)' 'MAYLDVIIVLALAQFIFLGVKVGSARGKFGVAAPATTGNPAFERVFRVHQNTL' A
#
# COMPACT_ATOMS: atom_id res chain seq x y z
N MET A 1 13.59 20.00 15.72
CA MET A 1 13.68 18.53 15.71
C MET A 1 12.31 17.86 15.78
N ALA A 2 11.42 18.27 16.70
CA ALA A 2 10.05 17.72 16.79
C ALA A 2 9.23 17.71 15.47
N TYR A 3 9.39 18.73 14.60
CA TYR A 3 8.69 18.76 13.30
C TYR A 3 9.10 17.63 12.36
N LEU A 4 10.40 17.25 12.35
CA LEU A 4 10.88 16.14 11.52
C LEU A 4 10.32 14.82 12.04
N ASP A 5 10.30 14.63 13.36
CA ASP A 5 9.76 13.43 14.00
C ASP A 5 8.29 13.21 13.62
N VAL A 6 7.49 14.28 13.65
CA VAL A 6 6.07 14.24 13.23
C VAL A 6 5.94 13.86 11.76
N ILE A 7 6.76 14.44 10.88
CA ILE A 7 6.72 14.12 9.43
C ILE A 7 7.08 12.66 9.19
N ILE A 8 8.08 12.13 9.89
CA ILE A 8 8.49 10.72 9.77
C ILE A 8 7.35 9.80 10.22
N VAL A 9 6.71 10.09 11.35
CA VAL A 9 5.57 9.30 11.84
C VAL A 9 4.41 9.33 10.84
N LEU A 10 4.11 10.49 10.25
CA LEU A 10 3.09 10.62 9.21
C LEU A 10 3.43 9.81 7.95
N ALA A 11 4.69 9.80 7.52
CA ALA A 11 5.14 9.00 6.39
C ALA A 11 5.00 7.49 6.67
N LEU A 12 5.36 7.03 7.87
CA LEU A 12 5.15 5.64 8.28
C LEU A 12 3.67 5.27 8.33
N ALA A 13 2.81 6.15 8.85
CA ALA A 13 1.37 5.95 8.87
C ALA A 13 0.80 5.84 7.45
N GLN A 14 1.25 6.70 6.52
CA GLN A 14 0.89 6.63 5.11
C GLN A 14 1.32 5.31 4.48
N PHE A 15 2.55 4.86 4.73
CA PHE A 15 3.07 3.61 4.21
C PHE A 15 2.21 2.40 4.66
N ILE A 16 1.93 2.30 5.96
CA ILE A 16 1.06 1.25 6.52
C ILE A 16 -0.35 1.32 5.91
N PHE A 17 -0.91 2.53 5.79
CA PHE A 17 -2.24 2.71 5.21
C PHE A 17 -2.33 2.19 3.77
N LEU A 18 -1.34 2.51 2.93
CA LEU A 18 -1.27 2.01 1.57
C LEU A 18 -1.11 0.48 1.52
N GLY A 19 -0.31 -0.10 2.42
CA GLY A 19 -0.20 -1.55 2.58
C GLY A 19 -1.54 -2.22 2.93
N VAL A 20 -2.31 -1.63 3.85
CA VAL A 20 -3.68 -2.09 4.19
C VAL A 20 -4.61 -2.02 2.99
N LYS A 21 -4.51 -0.97 2.16
CA LYS A 21 -5.30 -0.86 0.92
C LYS A 21 -4.97 -1.96 -0.09
N VAL A 22 -3.69 -2.34 -0.21
CA VAL A 22 -3.29 -3.50 -1.02
C VAL A 22 -3.89 -4.79 -0.45
N GLY A 23 -3.80 -5.02 0.87
CA GLY A 23 -4.38 -6.19 1.52
C GLY A 23 -5.90 -6.30 1.30
N SER A 24 -6.63 -5.19 1.44
CA SER A 24 -8.06 -5.13 1.12
C SER A 24 -8.35 -5.41 -0.36
N ALA A 25 -7.54 -4.87 -1.28
CA ALA A 25 -7.66 -5.12 -2.70
C ALA A 25 -7.40 -6.59 -3.07
N ARG A 26 -6.50 -7.29 -2.35
CA ARG A 26 -6.30 -8.74 -2.52
C ARG A 26 -7.59 -9.51 -2.28
N GLY A 27 -8.27 -9.23 -1.17
CA GLY A 27 -9.57 -9.85 -0.85
C GLY A 27 -10.66 -9.48 -1.86
N LYS A 28 -10.73 -8.21 -2.27
CA LYS A 28 -11.74 -7.71 -3.21
C LYS A 28 -11.60 -8.31 -4.62
N PHE A 29 -10.38 -8.49 -5.10
CA PHE A 29 -10.09 -8.93 -6.46
C PHE A 29 -9.64 -10.39 -6.55
N GLY A 30 -9.64 -11.13 -5.44
CA GLY A 30 -9.26 -12.55 -5.41
C GLY A 30 -7.78 -12.81 -5.69
N VAL A 31 -6.89 -11.84 -5.46
CA VAL A 31 -5.45 -11.98 -5.72
C VAL A 31 -4.72 -12.43 -4.47
N ALA A 32 -4.59 -13.76 -4.30
CA ALA A 32 -3.87 -14.36 -3.18
C ALA A 32 -2.38 -13.96 -3.18
N ALA A 33 -1.83 -13.69 -2.00
CA ALA A 33 -0.38 -13.58 -1.88
C ALA A 33 0.26 -14.96 -2.20
N PRO A 34 1.45 -15.02 -2.84
CA PRO A 34 2.38 -13.92 -3.16
C PRO A 34 2.13 -13.23 -4.51
N ALA A 35 1.05 -13.55 -5.24
CA ALA A 35 0.82 -13.01 -6.57
C ALA A 35 0.71 -11.46 -6.55
N THR A 36 1.33 -10.83 -7.54
CA THR A 36 1.36 -9.36 -7.73
C THR A 36 0.68 -8.92 -9.02
N THR A 37 0.19 -9.87 -9.81
CA THR A 37 -0.51 -9.68 -11.09
C THR A 37 -1.87 -10.37 -11.06
N GLY A 38 -2.79 -9.95 -11.93
CA GLY A 38 -4.12 -10.53 -12.03
C GLY A 38 -5.15 -9.50 -12.48
N ASN A 39 -5.97 -9.01 -11.55
CA ASN A 39 -6.97 -8.00 -11.87
C ASN A 39 -6.29 -6.64 -12.17
N PRO A 40 -6.57 -5.97 -13.31
CA PRO A 40 -5.96 -4.68 -13.62
C PRO A 40 -6.19 -3.59 -12.57
N ALA A 41 -7.32 -3.60 -11.87
CA ALA A 41 -7.60 -2.66 -10.78
C ALA A 41 -6.79 -3.00 -9.51
N PHE A 42 -6.57 -4.27 -9.20
CA PHE A 42 -5.65 -4.69 -8.14
C PHE A 42 -4.24 -4.20 -8.43
N GLU A 43 -3.74 -4.42 -9.65
CA GLU A 43 -2.39 -4.04 -10.03
C GLU A 43 -2.15 -2.54 -9.93
N ARG A 44 -3.15 -1.69 -10.22
CA ARG A 44 -3.04 -0.24 -10.01
C ARG A 44 -2.87 0.09 -8.53
N VAL A 45 -3.69 -0.50 -7.65
CA VAL A 45 -3.58 -0.29 -6.19
C VAL A 45 -2.23 -0.79 -5.67
N PHE A 46 -1.79 -1.95 -6.14
CA PHE A 46 -0.49 -2.54 -5.80
C PHE A 46 0.67 -1.63 -6.23
N ARG A 47 0.63 -1.10 -7.46
CA ARG A 47 1.65 -0.18 -7.99
C ARG A 47 1.70 1.16 -7.24
N VAL A 48 0.56 1.68 -6.77
CA VAL A 48 0.55 2.91 -5.93
C VAL A 48 1.36 2.70 -4.65
N HIS A 49 1.19 1.56 -3.97
CA HIS A 49 1.98 1.23 -2.78
C HIS A 49 3.47 1.03 -3.13
N GLN A 50 3.79 0.28 -4.18
CA GLN A 50 5.18 0.02 -4.58
C GLN A 50 5.93 1.25 -5.09
N ASN A 51 5.26 2.22 -5.71
CA ASN A 51 5.88 3.46 -6.16
C ASN A 51 6.06 4.49 -5.03
N THR A 52 5.38 4.30 -3.89
CA THR A 52 5.50 5.18 -2.71
C THR A 52 6.56 4.68 -1.73
N LEU A 53 6.89 3.38 -1.79
CA LEU A 53 8.06 2.79 -1.15
C LEU A 53 9.36 3.39 -1.70
#